data_AF-A0A2M7LI19-F1
#
_entry.id   AF-A0A2M7LI19-F1
#
_cell.length_a   1.000
_cell.length_b   1.000
_cell.length_c   1.000
_cell.angle_alpha   90.00
_cell.angle_beta   90.00
_cell.angle_gamma   90.00
#
_symmetry.space_group_name_H-M   'P 1'
#
loop_
_entity.id
_entity.type
_entity.pdbx_description
1 polymer ?
#
loop_
_entity_poly.entity_id
_entity_poly.type
_entity_poly.pdbx_seq_one_letter_code
_entity_poly.pdbx_strand_id
1 'polypeptide(L)'
;YNEIEKYYPEAKLSKEWSAGIRGVLYREIKNHRNFKKVTDGTFAFENYDENKLVLSPKDFITTKDVITAIRIGQNKFRNKLILSLKKCPITGIDDTRILTASHIKPWTMSNNTERLDIHNGFLFSPTFDRLFDRGIISFSENKELMVSKSFSSYNLKHLNLYDNQLIDDLPIAGREEYLNYHRTKIFLH
;
A
#
# COMPACT_ATOMS: atom_id res chain seq x y z
N TYR A 1 -8.97 16.31 13.09
CA TYR A 1 -8.43 16.37 14.47
C TYR A 1 -7.75 17.70 14.78
N ASN A 2 -6.84 18.20 13.94
CA ASN A 2 -6.10 19.44 14.24
C ASN A 2 -7.03 20.69 14.36
N GLU A 3 -8.09 20.78 13.55
CA GLU A 3 -9.05 21.91 13.56
C GLU A 3 -10.38 21.62 14.28
N ILE A 4 -10.45 20.57 15.09
CA ILE A 4 -11.72 20.14 15.68
C ILE A 4 -12.35 21.19 16.62
N GLU A 5 -11.53 22.08 17.19
CA GLU A 5 -11.97 23.21 18.03
C GLU A 5 -12.79 24.24 17.26
N LYS A 6 -12.65 24.31 15.92
CA LYS A 6 -13.48 25.19 15.09
C LYS A 6 -14.95 24.81 15.14
N TYR A 7 -15.25 23.54 15.38
CA TYR A 7 -16.60 22.99 15.39
C TYR A 7 -17.04 22.54 16.78
N TYR A 8 -16.08 22.16 17.63
CA TYR A 8 -16.27 21.77 19.02
C TYR A 8 -15.23 22.51 19.88
N PRO A 9 -15.44 23.79 20.22
CA PRO A 9 -14.42 24.63 20.86
C PRO A 9 -13.86 24.06 22.17
N GLU A 10 -14.67 23.35 22.92
CA GLU A 10 -14.31 22.78 24.22
C GLU A 10 -13.71 21.37 24.13
N ALA A 11 -13.61 20.84 22.91
CA ALA A 11 -13.08 19.53 22.56
C ALA A 11 -11.82 19.16 23.34
N LYS A 12 -10.73 19.89 23.10
CA LYS A 12 -9.40 19.55 23.64
C LYS A 12 -9.27 19.88 25.13
N LEU A 13 -10.26 20.55 25.73
CA LEU A 13 -10.30 20.88 27.16
C LEU A 13 -10.89 19.76 28.00
N SER A 14 -11.66 18.84 27.41
CA SER A 14 -12.27 17.72 28.12
C SER A 14 -11.25 16.61 28.44
N LYS A 15 -11.18 16.19 29.72
CA LYS A 15 -10.37 15.03 30.15
C LYS A 15 -10.80 13.71 29.52
N GLU A 16 -12.03 13.63 29.02
CA GLU A 16 -12.64 12.45 28.42
C GLU A 16 -12.48 12.41 26.88
N TRP A 17 -11.87 13.46 26.31
CA TRP A 17 -11.82 13.71 24.87
C TRP A 17 -11.29 12.53 24.05
N SER A 18 -10.22 11.86 24.49
CA SER A 18 -9.63 10.74 23.74
C SER A 18 -10.58 9.55 23.55
N ALA A 19 -11.49 9.29 24.50
CA ALA A 19 -12.50 8.24 24.43
C ALA A 19 -13.84 8.74 23.84
N GLY A 20 -14.26 9.96 24.22
CA GLY A 20 -15.50 10.59 23.77
C GLY A 20 -15.52 10.94 22.28
N ILE A 21 -14.39 11.37 21.69
CA ILE A 21 -14.28 11.67 20.25
C ILE A 21 -14.62 10.46 19.40
N ARG A 22 -14.11 9.27 19.77
CA ARG A 22 -14.37 8.07 18.96
C ARG A 22 -15.88 7.84 18.91
N GLY A 23 -16.58 7.95 20.04
CA GLY A 23 -18.03 7.82 20.11
C GLY A 23 -18.81 8.86 19.29
N VAL A 24 -18.43 10.14 19.39
CA VAL A 24 -19.08 11.24 18.63
C VAL A 24 -18.78 11.11 17.13
N LEU A 25 -17.52 10.88 16.75
CA LEU A 25 -17.08 10.71 15.38
C LEU A 25 -17.72 9.46 14.74
N TYR A 26 -17.83 8.35 15.47
CA TYR A 26 -18.56 7.17 14.99
C TYR A 26 -20.04 7.46 14.75
N ARG A 27 -20.71 8.23 15.62
CA ARG A 27 -22.11 8.64 15.40
C ARG A 27 -22.27 9.57 14.21
N GLU A 28 -21.35 10.53 14.03
CA GLU A 28 -21.41 11.44 12.88
C GLU A 28 -21.13 10.73 11.55
N ILE A 29 -20.17 9.79 11.52
CA ILE A 29 -19.89 8.94 10.35
C ILE A 29 -21.08 8.03 10.05
N LYS A 30 -21.66 7.38 11.08
CA LYS A 30 -22.83 6.50 10.91
C LYS A 30 -24.04 7.26 10.38
N ASN A 31 -24.17 8.54 10.73
CA ASN A 31 -25.28 9.40 10.33
C ASN A 31 -24.97 10.26 9.09
N HIS A 32 -23.83 10.04 8.41
CA HIS A 32 -23.40 10.78 7.20
C HIS A 32 -23.50 12.31 7.33
N ARG A 33 -23.16 12.86 8.50
CA ARG A 33 -23.32 14.31 8.76
C ARG A 33 -22.14 15.12 8.23
N ASN A 34 -21.04 15.09 8.97
CA ASN A 34 -19.93 16.03 8.77
C ASN A 34 -18.65 15.32 8.32
N PHE A 35 -18.53 14.02 8.57
CA PHE A 35 -17.29 13.28 8.40
C PHE A 35 -17.51 11.95 7.69
N LYS A 36 -16.55 11.59 6.85
CA LYS A 36 -16.41 10.27 6.23
C LYS A 36 -15.11 9.59 6.66
N LYS A 37 -15.14 8.27 6.66
CA LYS A 37 -13.92 7.46 6.79
C LYS A 37 -13.21 7.42 5.45
N VAL A 38 -11.96 7.88 5.41
CA VAL A 38 -11.12 7.88 4.19
C VAL A 38 -10.21 6.65 4.15
N THR A 39 -9.63 6.28 5.29
CA THR A 39 -8.82 5.05 5.41
C THR A 39 -9.00 4.41 6.79
N ASP A 40 -8.43 3.22 7.02
CA ASP A 40 -8.44 2.58 8.34
C ASP A 40 -7.70 3.44 9.37
N GLY A 41 -8.46 4.15 10.20
CA GLY A 41 -7.96 5.10 11.19
C GLY A 41 -7.75 6.53 10.67
N THR A 42 -8.24 6.88 9.47
CA THR A 42 -8.24 8.27 8.95
C THR A 42 -9.66 8.68 8.59
N PHE A 43 -10.06 9.84 9.10
CA PHE A 43 -11.38 10.43 8.88
C PHE A 43 -11.20 11.86 8.36
N ALA A 44 -12.03 12.26 7.40
CA ALA A 44 -12.02 13.59 6.81
C ALA A 44 -13.45 14.15 6.74
N PHE A 45 -13.58 15.43 6.41
CA PHE A 45 -14.90 16.02 6.17
C PHE A 45 -15.58 15.37 4.97
N GLU A 46 -16.92 15.35 4.97
CA GLU A 46 -17.72 14.75 3.90
C GLU A 46 -17.34 15.34 2.52
N ASN A 47 -17.17 16.67 2.47
CA ASN A 47 -16.79 17.43 1.28
C ASN A 47 -15.28 17.41 0.96
N TYR A 48 -14.46 16.66 1.71
CA TYR A 48 -13.04 16.56 1.43
C TYR A 48 -12.79 15.83 0.11
N ASP A 49 -12.13 16.53 -0.82
CA ASP A 49 -11.75 15.99 -2.13
C ASP A 49 -10.43 15.21 -2.02
N GLU A 50 -10.55 13.89 -2.04
CA GLU A 50 -9.41 12.98 -1.92
C GLU A 50 -8.52 12.94 -3.17
N ASN A 51 -8.92 13.56 -4.29
CA ASN A 51 -8.16 13.57 -5.54
C ASN A 51 -7.22 14.78 -5.65
N LYS A 52 -7.33 15.77 -4.76
CA LYS A 52 -6.40 16.91 -4.68
C LYS A 52 -5.03 16.57 -4.09
N LEU A 53 -4.79 15.31 -3.71
CA LEU A 53 -3.56 14.83 -3.05
C LEU A 53 -2.45 14.41 -4.04
N VAL A 54 -2.49 14.89 -5.28
CA VAL A 54 -1.43 14.65 -6.28
C VAL A 54 -0.18 15.40 -5.83
N LEU A 55 0.74 14.69 -5.18
CA LEU A 55 1.97 15.24 -4.59
C LEU A 55 2.83 15.93 -5.65
N SER A 56 2.99 17.24 -5.57
CA SER A 56 3.92 17.95 -6.45
C SER A 56 5.35 17.75 -5.93
N PRO A 57 6.39 17.69 -6.79
CA PRO A 57 7.78 17.59 -6.36
C PRO A 57 8.27 18.74 -5.46
N LYS A 58 7.48 19.81 -5.27
CA LYS A 58 7.76 20.92 -4.34
C LYS A 58 7.33 20.63 -2.90
N ASP A 59 6.64 19.52 -2.64
CA ASP A 59 6.03 19.21 -1.34
C ASP A 59 7.01 18.53 -0.35
N PHE A 60 8.32 18.56 -0.61
CA PHE A 60 9.37 18.07 0.31
C PHE A 60 9.60 19.02 1.52
N ILE A 61 8.55 19.67 2.00
CA ILE A 61 8.57 20.41 3.26
C ILE A 61 7.76 19.56 4.25
N THR A 62 8.50 18.88 5.14
CA THR A 62 8.03 18.23 6.36
C THR A 62 6.75 18.85 6.93
N THR A 63 5.73 18.04 7.27
CA THR A 63 4.76 18.25 8.39
C THR A 63 3.44 17.48 8.14
N LYS A 64 3.31 16.21 8.57
CA LYS A 64 2.03 15.46 8.75
C LYS A 64 1.05 15.29 7.56
N ASP A 65 0.78 16.31 6.76
CA ASP A 65 -0.13 16.32 5.61
C ASP A 65 0.41 15.48 4.47
N VAL A 66 1.73 15.53 4.19
CA VAL A 66 2.40 14.65 3.23
C VAL A 66 2.28 13.18 3.64
N ILE A 67 2.47 12.88 4.94
CA ILE A 67 2.33 11.51 5.47
C ILE A 67 0.89 11.04 5.31
N THR A 68 -0.08 11.94 5.55
CA THR A 68 -1.51 11.66 5.37
C THR A 68 -1.83 11.41 3.89
N ALA A 69 -1.29 12.23 2.98
CA ALA A 69 -1.45 12.09 1.54
C ALA A 69 -0.90 10.75 1.03
N ILE A 70 0.33 10.38 1.44
CA ILE A 70 0.95 9.10 1.11
C ILE A 70 0.07 7.96 1.61
N ARG A 71 -0.39 8.02 2.86
CA ARG A 71 -1.28 6.98 3.43
C ARG A 71 -2.58 6.85 2.65
N ILE A 72 -3.21 7.96 2.26
CA ILE A 72 -4.45 7.93 1.46
C ILE A 72 -4.17 7.32 0.09
N GLY A 73 -3.10 7.75 -0.59
CA GLY A 73 -2.71 7.21 -1.89
C GLY A 73 -2.40 5.72 -1.84
N GLN A 74 -1.63 5.26 -0.85
CA GLN A 74 -1.33 3.83 -0.66
C GLN A 74 -2.59 3.01 -0.37
N ASN A 75 -3.53 3.53 0.42
CA ASN A 75 -4.80 2.85 0.66
C ASN A 75 -5.67 2.77 -0.60
N LYS A 76 -5.73 3.84 -1.40
CA LYS A 76 -6.43 3.84 -2.69
C LYS A 76 -5.84 2.79 -3.64
N PHE A 77 -4.51 2.77 -3.77
CA PHE A 77 -3.78 1.78 -4.57
C PHE A 77 -4.07 0.36 -4.06
N ARG A 78 -3.94 0.12 -2.75
CA ARG A 78 -4.24 -1.16 -2.12
C ARG A 78 -5.64 -1.66 -2.44
N ASN A 79 -6.65 -0.81 -2.26
CA ASN A 79 -8.03 -1.19 -2.50
C ASN A 79 -8.29 -1.55 -3.97
N LYS A 80 -7.74 -0.77 -4.91
CA LYS A 80 -7.83 -1.08 -6.35
C LYS A 80 -7.14 -2.40 -6.68
N LEU A 81 -5.99 -2.66 -6.08
CA LEU A 81 -5.21 -3.87 -6.36
C LEU A 81 -5.89 -5.13 -5.80
N ILE A 82 -6.47 -5.06 -4.60
CA ILE A 82 -7.27 -6.15 -4.02
C ILE A 82 -8.45 -6.51 -4.92
N LEU A 83 -9.17 -5.51 -5.44
CA LEU A 83 -10.30 -5.74 -6.35
C LEU A 83 -9.86 -6.39 -7.67
N SER A 84 -8.65 -6.05 -8.14
CA SER A 84 -8.09 -6.56 -9.40
C SER A 84 -7.53 -7.98 -9.29
N LEU A 85 -6.66 -8.25 -8.30
CA LEU A 85 -5.89 -9.49 -8.21
C LEU A 85 -6.48 -10.54 -7.25
N LYS A 86 -7.28 -10.11 -6.26
CA LYS A 86 -8.01 -10.93 -5.26
C LYS A 86 -7.17 -11.77 -4.30
N LYS A 87 -6.07 -12.38 -4.74
CA LYS A 87 -5.22 -13.28 -3.94
C LYS A 87 -3.73 -13.09 -4.22
N CYS A 88 -2.89 -13.62 -3.33
CA CYS A 88 -1.46 -13.74 -3.56
C CYS A 88 -1.18 -14.76 -4.67
N PRO A 89 -0.44 -14.41 -5.73
CA PRO A 89 -0.16 -15.34 -6.83
C PRO A 89 0.81 -16.45 -6.43
N ILE A 90 1.58 -16.27 -5.34
CA ILE A 90 2.58 -17.25 -4.89
C ILE A 90 1.98 -18.22 -3.85
N THR A 91 1.25 -17.69 -2.86
CA THR A 91 0.72 -18.50 -1.75
C THR A 91 -0.75 -18.87 -1.90
N GLY A 92 -1.46 -18.26 -2.85
CA GLY A 92 -2.90 -18.45 -3.02
C GLY A 92 -3.78 -17.79 -1.96
N ILE A 93 -3.19 -17.19 -0.92
CA ILE A 93 -3.92 -16.52 0.17
C ILE A 93 -4.79 -15.39 -0.38
N ASP A 94 -6.06 -15.37 -0.02
CA ASP A 94 -7.06 -14.36 -0.39
C ASP A 94 -7.56 -13.51 0.80
N ASP A 95 -7.10 -13.81 2.02
CA ASP A 95 -7.45 -13.03 3.21
C ASP A 95 -6.78 -11.64 3.17
N THR A 96 -7.57 -10.66 2.75
CA THR A 96 -7.14 -9.26 2.59
C THR A 96 -6.62 -8.61 3.86
N ARG A 97 -6.85 -9.19 5.05
CA ARG A 97 -6.32 -8.67 6.31
C ARG A 97 -4.81 -8.87 6.43
N ILE A 98 -4.25 -9.87 5.74
CA ILE A 98 -2.82 -10.21 5.81
C ILE A 98 -2.06 -9.89 4.53
N LEU A 99 -2.75 -9.70 3.41
CA LEU A 99 -2.10 -9.38 2.14
C LEU A 99 -1.52 -7.96 2.15
N THR A 100 -0.41 -7.75 1.47
CA THR A 100 0.24 -6.46 1.24
C THR A 100 0.12 -6.10 -0.24
N ALA A 101 -0.23 -4.84 -0.52
CA ALA A 101 -0.17 -4.30 -1.87
C ALA A 101 1.26 -3.79 -2.10
N SER A 102 2.07 -4.64 -2.72
CA SER A 102 3.50 -4.41 -2.93
C SER A 102 3.71 -3.68 -4.25
N HIS A 103 4.39 -2.54 -4.22
CA HIS A 103 4.76 -1.82 -5.44
C HIS A 103 5.89 -2.52 -6.16
N ILE A 104 5.82 -2.60 -7.50
CA ILE A 104 6.90 -3.17 -8.31
C ILE A 104 8.04 -2.16 -8.46
N LYS A 105 7.72 -0.96 -8.93
CA LYS A 105 8.59 0.20 -8.84
C LYS A 105 8.29 0.91 -7.52
N PRO A 106 9.25 1.04 -6.58
CA PRO A 106 8.98 1.58 -5.25
C PRO A 106 8.27 2.95 -5.28
N TRP A 107 7.41 3.20 -4.29
CA TRP A 107 6.61 4.43 -4.17
C TRP A 107 7.46 5.72 -4.27
N THR A 108 8.64 5.70 -3.64
CA THR A 108 9.58 6.83 -3.60
C THR A 108 10.20 7.13 -4.96
N MET A 109 10.35 6.11 -5.81
CA MET A 109 10.90 6.21 -7.16
C MET A 109 9.81 6.38 -8.23
N SER A 110 8.55 6.25 -7.84
CA SER A 110 7.39 6.38 -8.72
C SER A 110 6.89 7.81 -8.80
N ASN A 111 6.45 8.22 -9.99
CA ASN A 111 5.69 9.45 -10.20
C ASN A 111 4.23 9.27 -9.71
N ASN A 112 3.42 10.33 -9.76
CA ASN A 112 2.05 10.27 -9.22
C ASN A 112 1.11 9.32 -9.96
N THR A 113 1.28 9.14 -11.28
CA THR A 113 0.46 8.20 -12.03
C THR A 113 0.87 6.77 -11.69
N GLU A 114 2.17 6.48 -11.66
CA GLU A 114 2.73 5.17 -11.30
C GLU A 114 2.38 4.74 -9.87
N ARG A 115 2.28 5.69 -8.92
CA ARG A 115 1.91 5.40 -7.51
C ARG A 115 0.50 4.83 -7.35
N LEU A 116 -0.41 5.20 -8.26
CA LEU A 116 -1.83 4.82 -8.21
C LEU A 116 -2.22 3.80 -9.29
N ASP A 117 -1.27 3.41 -10.13
CA ASP A 117 -1.43 2.45 -11.20
C ASP A 117 -1.47 1.02 -10.64
N ILE A 118 -2.54 0.28 -10.93
CA ILE A 118 -2.70 -1.11 -10.49
C ILE A 118 -1.67 -2.05 -11.11
N HIS A 119 -1.11 -1.68 -12.27
CA HIS A 119 -0.05 -2.43 -12.91
C HIS A 119 1.31 -2.15 -12.28
N ASN A 120 1.46 -1.17 -11.40
CA ASN A 120 2.68 -1.02 -10.61
C ASN A 120 2.63 -1.83 -9.31
N GLY A 121 1.98 -2.99 -9.32
CA GLY A 121 1.72 -3.72 -8.08
C GLY A 121 1.39 -5.19 -8.20
N PHE A 122 1.72 -5.88 -7.11
CA PHE A 122 1.26 -7.23 -6.78
C PHE A 122 0.61 -7.27 -5.40
N LEU A 123 -0.24 -8.27 -5.20
CA LEU A 123 -0.78 -8.60 -3.90
C LEU A 123 0.05 -9.77 -3.35
N PHE A 124 0.80 -9.58 -2.28
CA PHE A 124 1.64 -10.63 -1.70
C PHE A 124 1.28 -10.90 -0.25
N SER A 125 1.58 -12.08 0.27
CA SER A 125 1.60 -12.30 1.71
C SER A 125 2.83 -11.61 2.33
N PRO A 126 2.83 -11.30 3.64
CA PRO A 126 3.83 -10.42 4.26
C PRO A 126 5.28 -10.88 4.02
N THR A 127 5.52 -12.19 4.05
CA THR A 127 6.84 -12.76 3.79
C THR A 127 7.31 -12.47 2.36
N PHE A 128 6.46 -12.70 1.38
CA PHE A 128 6.79 -12.52 -0.04
C PHE A 128 6.91 -11.06 -0.44
N ASP A 129 6.07 -10.20 0.12
CA ASP A 129 6.22 -8.75 0.02
C ASP A 129 7.62 -8.32 0.49
N ARG A 130 8.06 -8.81 1.65
CA ARG A 130 9.39 -8.47 2.18
C ARG A 130 10.54 -9.00 1.35
N LEU A 131 10.43 -10.21 0.81
CA LEU A 131 11.47 -10.75 -0.07
C LEU A 131 11.57 -9.93 -1.37
N PHE A 132 10.43 -9.55 -1.93
CA PHE A 132 10.37 -8.79 -3.18
C PHE A 132 10.85 -7.35 -2.98
N ASP A 133 10.31 -6.61 -2.02
CA ASP A 133 10.69 -5.22 -1.69
C ASP A 133 12.19 -5.06 -1.36
N ARG A 134 12.81 -6.11 -0.81
CA ARG A 134 14.25 -6.15 -0.51
C ARG A 134 15.13 -6.59 -1.69
N GLY A 135 14.54 -6.89 -2.84
CA GLY A 135 15.26 -7.39 -4.01
C GLY A 135 15.81 -8.80 -3.86
N ILE A 136 15.37 -9.55 -2.84
CA ILE A 136 15.78 -10.95 -2.62
C ILE A 136 15.15 -11.85 -3.69
N ILE A 137 13.90 -11.55 -4.08
CA ILE A 137 13.24 -12.21 -5.19
C ILE A 137 12.79 -11.19 -6.24
N SER A 138 12.67 -11.64 -7.48
CA SER A 138 11.98 -10.93 -8.56
C SER A 138 11.34 -11.94 -9.51
N PHE A 139 10.83 -11.49 -10.66
CA PHE A 139 10.17 -12.36 -11.63
C PHE A 139 10.63 -12.06 -13.07
N SER A 140 10.82 -13.13 -13.83
CA SER A 140 11.02 -13.06 -15.28
C SER A 140 9.71 -12.69 -15.99
N GLU A 141 9.80 -12.33 -17.26
CA GLU A 141 8.62 -12.09 -18.11
C GLU A 141 7.82 -13.37 -18.36
N ASN A 142 8.44 -14.54 -18.20
CA ASN A 142 7.81 -15.86 -18.31
C ASN A 142 7.19 -16.34 -17.00
N LYS A 143 7.01 -15.45 -16.01
CA LYS A 143 6.49 -15.76 -14.66
C LYS A 143 7.38 -16.64 -13.80
N GLU A 144 8.67 -16.75 -14.15
CA GLU A 144 9.61 -17.55 -13.36
C GLU A 144 10.14 -16.72 -12.20
N LEU A 145 10.20 -17.31 -11.02
CA LEU A 145 10.83 -16.73 -9.84
C LEU A 145 12.33 -16.59 -10.06
N MET A 146 12.85 -15.39 -9.84
CA MET A 146 14.29 -15.13 -9.79
C MET A 146 14.70 -14.96 -8.35
N VAL A 147 15.71 -15.71 -7.90
CA VAL A 147 16.19 -15.63 -6.52
C VAL A 147 17.62 -15.07 -6.46
N SER A 148 17.84 -14.09 -5.58
CA SER A 148 19.16 -13.53 -5.33
C SER A 148 20.11 -14.60 -4.79
N LYS A 149 21.33 -14.67 -5.33
CA LYS A 149 22.38 -15.56 -4.85
C LYS A 149 22.84 -15.23 -3.43
N SER A 150 22.57 -14.02 -2.95
CA SER A 150 22.87 -13.60 -1.58
C SER A 150 21.96 -14.25 -0.54
N PHE A 151 20.82 -14.82 -0.94
CA PHE A 151 19.85 -15.41 -0.02
C PHE A 151 20.14 -16.89 0.25
N SER A 152 20.05 -17.27 1.52
CA SER A 152 20.41 -18.62 1.97
C SER A 152 19.53 -19.68 1.33
N SER A 153 20.18 -20.67 0.68
CA SER A 153 19.50 -21.84 0.13
C SER A 153 18.77 -22.67 1.18
N TYR A 154 19.22 -22.61 2.44
CA TYR A 154 18.51 -23.22 3.57
C TYR A 154 17.16 -22.53 3.83
N ASN A 155 17.13 -21.20 3.78
CA ASN A 155 15.88 -20.44 3.98
C ASN A 155 14.93 -20.60 2.79
N LEU A 156 15.43 -20.72 1.56
CA LEU A 156 14.60 -21.01 0.39
C LEU A 156 13.81 -22.31 0.55
N LYS A 157 14.44 -23.36 1.09
CA LYS A 157 13.76 -24.63 1.38
C LYS A 157 12.64 -24.47 2.40
N HIS A 158 12.85 -23.69 3.47
CA HIS A 158 11.80 -23.41 4.47
C HIS A 158 10.63 -22.59 3.91
N LEU A 159 10.89 -21.80 2.88
CA LEU A 159 9.88 -21.01 2.17
C LEU A 159 9.26 -21.76 0.99
N ASN A 160 9.72 -22.98 0.72
CA ASN A 160 9.36 -23.77 -0.45
C ASN A 160 9.54 -23.00 -1.77
N LEU A 161 10.69 -22.32 -1.91
CA LEU A 161 11.05 -21.54 -3.10
C LEU A 161 12.23 -22.16 -3.84
N TYR A 162 12.15 -22.11 -5.16
CA TYR A 162 13.20 -22.58 -6.06
C TYR A 162 13.45 -21.54 -7.15
N ASP A 163 14.71 -21.35 -7.50
CA ASP A 163 15.05 -20.49 -8.63
C ASP A 163 14.46 -21.06 -9.92
N ASN A 164 13.94 -20.19 -10.78
CA ASN A 164 13.20 -20.52 -12.00
C ASN A 164 11.87 -21.27 -11.78
N GLN A 165 11.33 -21.25 -10.55
CA GLN A 165 10.00 -21.78 -10.28
C GLN A 165 8.94 -20.98 -11.03
N LEU A 166 8.10 -21.64 -11.81
CA LEU A 166 6.97 -21.01 -12.50
C LEU A 166 5.86 -20.63 -11.51
N ILE A 167 5.43 -19.37 -11.55
CA ILE A 167 4.29 -18.86 -10.77
C ILE A 167 3.12 -18.61 -11.73
N ASP A 168 2.32 -19.63 -11.99
CA ASP A 168 1.27 -19.61 -13.04
C ASP A 168 0.29 -18.43 -12.90
N ASP A 169 -0.11 -18.14 -11.66
CA ASP A 169 -1.08 -17.08 -11.33
C ASP A 169 -0.46 -15.67 -11.32
N LEU A 170 0.85 -15.52 -11.60
CA LEU A 170 1.50 -14.21 -11.61
C LEU A 170 0.98 -13.35 -12.77
N PRO A 171 0.35 -12.20 -12.50
CA PRO A 171 -0.17 -11.35 -13.55
C PRO A 171 0.97 -10.54 -14.17
N ILE A 172 1.47 -10.90 -15.35
CA ILE A 172 2.55 -10.15 -16.02
C ILE A 172 2.02 -9.03 -16.91
N ALA A 173 0.85 -9.22 -17.53
CA ALA A 173 0.30 -8.28 -18.49
C ALA A 173 0.18 -6.86 -17.92
N GLY A 174 0.82 -5.89 -18.59
CA GLY A 174 0.88 -4.48 -18.22
C GLY A 174 1.91 -4.13 -17.14
N ARG A 175 2.61 -5.12 -16.56
CA ARG A 175 3.63 -4.96 -15.50
C ARG A 175 5.06 -5.02 -16.02
N GLU A 176 5.25 -5.22 -17.31
CA GLU A 176 6.53 -5.56 -17.94
C GLU A 176 7.60 -4.49 -17.66
N GLU A 177 7.25 -3.21 -17.88
CA GLU A 177 8.18 -2.09 -17.65
C GLU A 177 8.55 -1.94 -16.16
N TYR A 178 7.57 -2.08 -15.27
CA TYR A 178 7.82 -2.02 -13.83
C TYR A 178 8.69 -3.19 -13.37
N LEU A 179 8.42 -4.41 -13.85
CA LEU A 179 9.22 -5.59 -13.53
C LEU A 179 10.64 -5.44 -14.06
N ASN A 180 10.82 -4.89 -15.26
CA ASN A 180 12.14 -4.58 -15.79
C ASN A 180 12.88 -3.57 -14.89
N TYR A 181 12.20 -2.53 -14.40
CA TYR A 181 12.77 -1.62 -13.41
C TYR A 181 13.18 -2.37 -12.14
N HIS A 182 12.31 -3.22 -11.59
CA HIS A 182 12.60 -3.98 -10.38
C HIS A 182 13.83 -4.88 -10.58
N ARG A 183 13.89 -5.66 -11.67
CA ARG A 183 15.02 -6.53 -11.99
C ARG A 183 16.33 -5.77 -12.14
N THR A 184 16.30 -4.56 -12.68
CA THR A 184 17.53 -3.79 -12.99
C THR A 184 17.98 -2.86 -11.86
N LYS A 185 17.08 -2.46 -10.95
CA LYS A 185 17.35 -1.44 -9.92
C LYS A 185 17.18 -1.91 -8.49
N ILE A 186 16.36 -2.93 -8.25
CA ILE A 186 15.98 -3.38 -6.90
C ILE A 186 16.52 -4.78 -6.63
N PHE A 187 16.40 -5.69 -7.60
CA PHE A 187 16.87 -7.07 -7.46
C PHE A 187 18.37 -7.15 -7.20
N LEU A 188 18.73 -8.00 -6.22
CA LEU A 188 20.10 -8.24 -5.82
C LEU A 188 20.68 -9.37 -6.66
N HIS A 189 21.49 -9.04 -7.67
CA HIS A 189 22.16 -10.01 -8.55
C HIS A 189 23.19 -10.88 -7.82
#